data_AF-A0A497QJT4-F1
#
_entry.id   AF-A0A497QJT4-F1
#
_cell.length_a   1.000
_cell.length_b   1.000
_cell.length_c   1.000
_cell.angle_alpha   90.00
_cell.angle_beta   90.00
_cell.angle_gamma   90.00
#
_symmetry.space_group_name_H-M   'P 1'
#
loop_
_entity.id
_entity.type
_entity.pdbx_description
1 polymer ?
#
loop_
_entity_poly.entity_id
_entity_poly.type
_entity_poly.pdbx_seq_one_letter_code
_entity_poly.pdbx_strand_id
1 'polypeptide(L)'
;LHYSKIADKVDMPIMLYQLPALTDVVLPRMVVEDLAVEHENIVGMKCSWGNMAYLMEILERVKPVAPNFKILCGWDEIVFPALAAGVDGCILASANIIGDHWVKIKKLVDSGKLFEARKAEMEIHKITRIIVKTGAAGTKEALNMMGIKVRKPRLPLEIGGSISHELRSELRLELERIGKVKIEPIVALPEEPAKIEERFGQVDVTAETILQNKLLVGEGFFGGDRPEMAHIDLLIGPKDGPVGEAFAKALAMVKDDPSKIEGHEPLLALLETNEAVKPETILIPKVFIRNLRQASMVFGPVQAGVAKAVIQCVKDGFLPEKYVNDLVIIASVFVHPHAVSRNRVYVNNRKATVMAIRKAVENKPDLDFLFESPARHPLKNEP
;
A
#
# COMPACT_ATOMS: atom_id res chain seq x y z
N LEU A 1 -22.09 36.14 10.80
CA LEU A 1 -23.33 35.69 11.51
C LEU A 1 -23.18 34.33 12.20
N HIS A 2 -22.89 33.21 11.52
CA HIS A 2 -22.76 31.90 12.21
C HIS A 2 -21.62 31.89 13.26
N TYR A 3 -20.38 32.16 12.84
CA TYR A 3 -19.22 32.20 13.72
C TYR A 3 -19.35 33.24 14.83
N SER A 4 -19.73 34.48 14.49
CA SER A 4 -19.93 35.57 15.47
C SER A 4 -20.89 35.17 16.59
N LYS A 5 -22.06 34.59 16.25
CA LYS A 5 -23.03 34.15 17.27
C LYS A 5 -22.49 33.09 18.23
N ILE A 6 -21.56 32.24 17.77
CA ILE A 6 -20.91 31.24 18.63
C ILE A 6 -19.84 31.93 19.48
N ALA A 7 -19.00 32.75 18.86
CA ALA A 7 -17.95 33.52 19.53
C ALA A 7 -18.48 34.41 20.65
N ASP A 8 -19.64 35.06 20.46
CA ASP A 8 -20.28 35.92 21.47
C ASP A 8 -20.85 35.15 22.68
N LYS A 9 -20.87 33.81 22.64
CA LYS A 9 -21.50 32.96 23.66
C LYS A 9 -20.52 32.09 24.42
N VAL A 10 -19.25 32.06 24.05
CA VAL A 10 -18.25 31.21 24.69
C VAL A 10 -16.93 31.96 24.88
N ASP A 11 -16.26 31.70 26.00
CA ASP A 11 -14.94 32.29 26.27
C ASP A 11 -13.79 31.43 25.71
N MET A 12 -14.09 30.21 25.25
CA MET A 12 -13.06 29.28 24.76
C MET A 12 -12.49 29.73 23.41
N PRO A 13 -11.19 29.47 23.14
CA PRO A 13 -10.61 29.72 21.83
C PRO A 13 -11.30 28.91 20.73
N ILE A 14 -11.66 29.59 19.64
CA ILE A 14 -12.29 29.03 18.45
C ILE A 14 -11.27 29.05 17.32
N MET A 15 -11.20 27.94 16.59
CA MET A 15 -10.46 27.84 15.33
C MET A 15 -11.44 27.61 14.20
N LEU A 16 -11.41 28.48 13.19
CA LEU A 16 -12.20 28.31 11.97
C LEU A 16 -11.75 27.03 11.26
N TYR A 17 -12.68 26.29 10.66
CA TYR A 17 -12.35 25.07 9.93
C TYR A 17 -12.86 25.14 8.49
N GLN A 18 -11.92 25.29 7.55
CA GLN A 18 -12.16 25.33 6.12
C GLN A 18 -11.93 23.95 5.49
N LEU A 19 -13.00 23.32 4.98
CA LEU A 19 -12.95 22.03 4.26
C LEU A 19 -14.02 21.98 3.16
N PRO A 20 -13.82 22.67 2.02
CA PRO A 20 -14.78 22.70 0.92
C PRO A 20 -15.12 21.32 0.37
N ALA A 21 -14.16 20.39 0.39
CA ALA A 21 -14.37 19.03 -0.13
C ALA A 21 -15.51 18.26 0.57
N LEU A 22 -15.93 18.66 1.78
CA LEU A 22 -17.06 18.06 2.51
C LEU A 22 -18.20 19.04 2.80
N THR A 23 -17.95 20.35 2.68
CA THR A 23 -18.92 21.39 3.03
C THR A 23 -19.53 22.06 1.81
N ASP A 24 -18.90 21.90 0.64
CA ASP A 24 -19.19 22.63 -0.61
C ASP A 24 -19.20 24.16 -0.47
N VAL A 25 -18.64 24.68 0.62
CA VAL A 25 -18.59 26.10 0.94
C VAL A 25 -17.15 26.52 1.13
N VAL A 26 -16.75 27.57 0.43
CA VAL A 26 -15.46 28.23 0.65
C VAL A 26 -15.67 29.41 1.59
N LEU A 27 -14.97 29.45 2.73
CA LEU A 27 -14.91 30.65 3.56
C LEU A 27 -14.19 31.77 2.79
N PRO A 28 -14.89 32.84 2.38
CA PRO A 28 -14.25 33.93 1.67
C PRO A 28 -13.21 34.59 2.57
N ARG A 29 -12.08 35.02 1.99
CA ARG A 29 -10.99 35.65 2.76
C ARG A 29 -11.47 36.83 3.62
N MET A 30 -12.41 37.62 3.10
CA MET A 30 -12.99 38.78 3.81
C MET A 30 -13.66 38.36 5.12
N VAL A 31 -14.39 37.24 5.10
CA VAL A 31 -15.04 36.72 6.30
C VAL A 31 -14.00 36.26 7.31
N VAL A 32 -12.91 35.63 6.87
CA VAL A 32 -11.82 35.21 7.77
C VAL A 32 -11.13 36.43 8.39
N GLU A 33 -10.87 37.45 7.59
CA GLU A 33 -10.25 38.71 8.02
C GLU A 33 -11.11 39.46 9.04
N ASP A 34 -12.39 39.68 8.72
CA ASP A 34 -13.34 40.35 9.62
C ASP A 34 -13.44 39.59 10.96
N LEU A 35 -13.61 38.26 10.92
CA LEU A 35 -13.70 37.44 12.13
C LEU A 35 -12.41 37.45 12.96
N ALA A 36 -11.24 37.52 12.33
CA ALA A 36 -9.95 37.57 13.03
C ALA A 36 -9.72 38.91 13.74
N VAL A 37 -10.32 39.99 13.24
CA VAL A 37 -10.22 41.34 13.82
C VAL A 37 -11.31 41.59 14.86
N GLU A 38 -12.54 41.15 14.60
CA GLU A 38 -13.71 41.48 15.42
C GLU A 38 -13.83 40.63 16.69
N HIS A 39 -13.26 39.41 16.72
CA HIS A 39 -13.45 38.47 17.82
C HIS A 39 -12.12 37.90 18.34
N GLU A 40 -11.67 38.37 19.51
CA GLU A 40 -10.40 37.94 20.13
C GLU A 40 -10.34 36.44 20.45
N ASN A 41 -11.49 35.81 20.72
CA ASN A 41 -11.56 34.37 20.97
C ASN A 41 -11.54 33.53 19.68
N ILE A 42 -11.62 34.11 18.48
CA ILE A 42 -11.36 33.41 17.22
C ILE A 42 -9.86 33.49 16.92
N VAL A 43 -9.11 32.50 17.41
CA VAL A 43 -7.65 32.54 17.49
C VAL A 43 -6.93 32.04 16.24
N GLY A 44 -7.65 31.49 15.26
CA GLY A 44 -7.02 30.94 14.08
C GLY A 44 -7.94 30.22 13.11
N MET A 45 -7.34 29.60 12.10
CA MET A 45 -8.00 28.72 11.15
C MET A 45 -7.17 27.46 10.84
N LYS A 46 -7.88 26.35 10.61
CA LYS A 46 -7.37 25.15 9.97
C LYS A 46 -7.80 25.15 8.50
N CYS A 47 -6.85 25.30 7.59
CA CYS A 47 -7.08 25.25 6.14
C CYS A 47 -6.89 23.82 5.60
N SER A 48 -7.98 23.09 5.36
CA SER A 48 -7.95 21.70 4.83
C SER A 48 -8.50 21.63 3.41
N TRP A 49 -7.89 22.38 2.50
CA TRP A 49 -8.33 22.42 1.10
C TRP A 49 -7.27 21.93 0.11
N GLY A 50 -5.98 21.96 0.47
CA GLY A 50 -4.91 21.66 -0.49
C GLY A 50 -4.65 22.78 -1.51
N ASN A 51 -5.43 23.86 -1.49
CA ASN A 51 -5.29 25.00 -2.39
C ASN A 51 -4.27 26.02 -1.84
N MET A 52 -3.06 25.99 -2.40
CA MET A 52 -2.00 26.93 -2.02
C MET A 52 -2.31 28.38 -2.38
N ALA A 53 -3.04 28.67 -3.47
CA ALA A 53 -3.35 30.05 -3.85
C ALA A 53 -4.23 30.72 -2.79
N TYR A 54 -5.27 30.03 -2.33
CA TYR A 54 -6.10 30.51 -1.22
C TYR A 54 -5.31 30.63 0.09
N LEU A 55 -4.46 29.66 0.40
CA LEU A 55 -3.64 29.73 1.62
C LEU A 55 -2.71 30.96 1.62
N MET A 56 -2.11 31.27 0.46
CA MET A 56 -1.28 32.46 0.28
C MET A 56 -2.09 33.75 0.43
N GLU A 57 -3.29 33.82 -0.14
CA GLU A 57 -4.20 34.96 0.02
C GLU A 57 -4.56 35.19 1.49
N ILE A 58 -4.88 34.12 2.24
CA ILE A 58 -5.13 34.23 3.68
C ILE A 58 -3.89 34.73 4.43
N LEU A 59 -2.71 34.17 4.14
CA LEU A 59 -1.47 34.60 4.80
C LEU A 59 -1.18 36.09 4.53
N GLU A 60 -1.35 36.53 3.28
CA GLU A 60 -1.09 37.91 2.85
C GLU A 60 -2.10 38.90 3.45
N ARG A 61 -3.37 38.53 3.58
CA ARG A 61 -4.43 39.45 4.02
C ARG A 61 -4.66 39.44 5.53
N VAL A 62 -4.62 38.27 6.18
CA VAL A 62 -4.99 38.13 7.60
C VAL A 62 -3.81 38.42 8.53
N LYS A 63 -2.60 37.96 8.23
CA LYS A 63 -1.44 38.14 9.14
C LYS A 63 -1.11 39.61 9.44
N PRO A 64 -1.18 40.56 8.49
CA PRO A 64 -0.90 41.97 8.79
C PRO A 64 -1.91 42.62 9.75
N VAL A 65 -3.20 42.25 9.64
CA VAL A 65 -4.27 42.84 10.47
C VAL A 65 -4.51 42.08 11.77
N ALA A 66 -4.17 40.79 11.82
CA ALA A 66 -4.27 39.94 12.99
C ALA A 66 -3.00 39.08 13.17
N PRO A 67 -1.87 39.65 13.62
CA PRO A 67 -0.57 38.95 13.68
C PRO A 67 -0.57 37.67 14.54
N ASN A 68 -1.40 37.65 15.58
CA ASN A 68 -1.52 36.51 16.50
C ASN A 68 -2.43 35.39 15.97
N PHE A 69 -3.22 35.65 14.92
CA PHE A 69 -4.11 34.66 14.32
C PHE A 69 -3.33 33.49 13.73
N LYS A 70 -3.65 32.27 14.17
CA LYS A 70 -2.92 31.06 13.79
C LYS A 70 -3.50 30.42 12.54
N ILE A 71 -2.69 30.27 11.50
CA ILE A 71 -3.09 29.60 10.26
C ILE A 71 -2.40 28.24 10.26
N LEU A 72 -3.18 27.16 10.26
CA LEU A 72 -2.67 25.79 10.28
C LEU A 72 -3.03 25.05 9.00
N CYS A 73 -2.06 24.33 8.42
CA CYS A 73 -2.31 23.43 7.30
C CYS A 73 -3.05 22.17 7.78
N GLY A 74 -4.16 21.85 7.13
CA GLY A 74 -4.95 20.66 7.43
C GLY A 74 -4.99 19.64 6.29
N TRP A 75 -4.10 19.76 5.31
CA TRP A 75 -4.02 18.87 4.15
C TRP A 75 -2.63 18.24 4.04
N ASP A 76 -2.54 16.95 4.36
CA ASP A 76 -1.29 16.22 4.55
C ASP A 76 -0.33 16.27 3.35
N GLU A 77 -0.83 16.44 2.12
CA GLU A 77 -0.01 16.45 0.89
C GLU A 77 0.71 17.77 0.61
N ILE A 78 0.40 18.86 1.34
CA ILE A 78 0.96 20.20 1.09
C ILE A 78 1.60 20.82 2.34
N VAL A 79 1.98 20.00 3.33
CA VAL A 79 2.47 20.50 4.62
C VAL A 79 3.79 21.25 4.48
N PHE A 80 4.78 20.69 3.79
CA PHE A 80 6.06 21.34 3.52
C PHE A 80 5.90 22.68 2.81
N PRO A 81 5.20 22.78 1.65
CA PRO A 81 5.04 24.08 0.99
C PRO A 81 4.22 25.06 1.84
N ALA A 82 3.25 24.60 2.63
CA ALA A 82 2.50 25.46 3.55
C ALA A 82 3.39 26.01 4.68
N LEU A 83 4.20 25.15 5.32
CA LEU A 83 5.17 25.57 6.34
C LEU A 83 6.18 26.56 5.77
N ALA A 84 6.70 26.29 4.57
CA ALA A 84 7.64 27.19 3.90
C ALA A 84 7.01 28.54 3.54
N ALA A 85 5.69 28.57 3.29
CA ALA A 85 4.93 29.79 3.04
C ALA A 85 4.65 30.61 4.32
N GLY A 86 4.84 30.04 5.51
CA GLY A 86 4.70 30.74 6.79
C GLY A 86 3.43 30.43 7.58
N VAL A 87 2.78 29.29 7.33
CA VAL A 87 1.73 28.80 8.27
C VAL A 87 2.35 28.44 9.63
N ASP A 88 1.58 28.55 10.70
CA ASP A 88 2.07 28.37 12.07
C ASP A 88 2.28 26.89 12.45
N GLY A 89 1.75 25.96 11.66
CA GLY A 89 1.81 24.53 11.93
C GLY A 89 0.80 23.73 11.11
N CYS A 90 0.42 22.56 11.63
CA CYS A 90 -0.50 21.66 10.93
C CYS A 90 -1.38 20.83 11.89
N ILE A 91 -2.58 20.47 11.43
CA ILE A 91 -3.52 19.55 12.09
C ILE A 91 -3.90 18.46 11.09
N LEU A 92 -3.34 17.27 11.24
CA LEU A 92 -3.30 16.26 10.18
C LEU A 92 -3.86 14.91 10.62
N ALA A 93 -4.42 14.16 9.67
CA ALA A 93 -4.87 12.80 9.93
C ALA A 93 -3.66 11.86 10.09
N SER A 94 -2.65 11.96 9.23
CA SER A 94 -1.45 11.12 9.29
C SER A 94 -0.58 11.40 10.51
N ALA A 95 -0.74 12.54 11.21
CA ALA A 95 0.00 12.80 12.44
C ALA A 95 -0.30 11.78 13.56
N ASN A 96 -1.43 11.06 13.49
CA ASN A 96 -1.71 9.94 14.39
C ASN A 96 -0.72 8.77 14.24
N ILE A 97 -0.10 8.60 13.06
CA ILE A 97 0.78 7.46 12.75
C ILE A 97 2.24 7.88 12.48
N ILE A 98 2.45 9.10 11.98
CA ILE A 98 3.77 9.63 11.60
C ILE A 98 4.01 11.05 12.15
N GLY A 99 3.47 11.36 13.33
CA GLY A 99 3.59 12.68 13.96
C GLY A 99 5.03 13.15 14.19
N ASP A 100 5.94 12.24 14.52
CA ASP A 100 7.38 12.51 14.65
C ASP A 100 8.02 12.98 13.33
N HIS A 101 7.58 12.46 12.19
CA HIS A 101 8.04 12.92 10.88
C HIS A 101 7.59 14.35 10.59
N TRP A 102 6.35 14.71 10.96
CA TRP A 102 5.87 16.09 10.84
C TRP A 102 6.60 17.05 11.76
N VAL A 103 6.90 16.65 13.00
CA VAL A 103 7.74 17.44 13.92
C VAL A 103 9.14 17.65 13.34
N LYS A 104 9.75 16.61 12.75
CA LYS A 104 11.04 16.72 12.06
C LYS A 104 10.99 17.69 10.89
N ILE A 105 9.98 17.58 10.02
CA ILE A 105 9.80 18.47 8.86
C ILE A 105 9.63 19.92 9.32
N LYS A 106 8.79 20.18 10.33
CA LYS A 106 8.61 21.52 10.90
C LYS A 106 9.92 22.10 11.42
N LYS A 107 10.68 21.34 12.22
CA LYS A 107 11.99 21.79 12.73
C LYS A 107 12.97 22.13 11.61
N LEU A 108 12.98 21.36 10.51
CA LEU A 108 13.83 21.64 9.36
C LEU A 108 13.42 22.95 8.67
N VAL A 109 12.11 23.17 8.46
CA VAL A 109 11.60 24.43 7.89
C VAL A 109 11.91 25.62 8.80
N ASP A 110 11.64 25.51 10.11
CA ASP A 110 11.94 26.56 11.10
C ASP A 110 13.45 26.91 11.14
N SER A 111 14.32 25.95 10.80
CA SER A 111 15.78 26.14 10.75
C SER A 111 16.28 26.59 9.36
N GLY A 112 15.40 26.89 8.40
CA GLY A 112 15.75 27.27 7.03
C GLY A 112 16.27 26.13 6.14
N LYS A 113 16.20 24.86 6.59
CA LYS A 113 16.69 23.67 5.88
C LYS A 113 15.64 23.12 4.91
N LEU A 114 15.26 23.93 3.91
CA LEU A 114 14.14 23.64 3.02
C LEU A 114 14.39 22.42 2.12
N PHE A 115 15.63 22.18 1.70
CA PHE A 115 15.97 21.02 0.86
C PHE A 115 15.75 19.70 1.61
N GLU A 116 16.22 19.63 2.85
CA GLU A 116 16.08 18.48 3.74
C GLU A 116 14.64 18.27 4.16
N ALA A 117 13.90 19.35 4.44
CA ALA A 117 12.47 19.29 4.75
C ALA A 117 11.68 18.70 3.58
N ARG A 118 11.94 19.15 2.33
CA ARG A 118 11.33 18.58 1.13
C ARG A 118 11.63 17.10 0.98
N LYS A 119 12.89 16.69 1.16
CA LYS A 119 13.28 15.28 1.08
C LYS A 119 12.55 14.44 2.12
N ALA A 120 12.47 14.92 3.37
CA ALA A 120 11.76 14.24 4.45
C ALA A 120 10.25 14.11 4.17
N GLU A 121 9.61 15.11 3.56
CA GLU A 121 8.21 14.96 3.14
C GLU A 121 8.06 13.94 2.01
N MET A 122 8.93 13.96 0.99
CA MET A 122 8.89 12.97 -0.10
C MET A 122 9.09 11.54 0.40
N GLU A 123 9.83 11.35 1.50
CA GLU A 123 9.96 10.05 2.17
C GLU A 123 8.64 9.56 2.78
N ILE A 124 7.65 10.41 3.06
CA ILE A 124 6.37 10.00 3.68
C ILE A 124 5.16 10.25 2.76
N HIS A 125 5.35 10.91 1.62
CA HIS A 125 4.28 11.42 0.78
C HIS A 125 3.34 10.34 0.21
N LYS A 126 3.81 9.09 0.08
CA LYS A 126 2.90 7.99 -0.29
C LYS A 126 1.95 7.60 0.84
N ILE A 127 2.41 7.62 2.10
CA ILE A 127 1.55 7.39 3.27
C ILE A 127 0.49 8.49 3.33
N THR A 128 0.89 9.75 3.19
CA THR A 128 -0.03 10.89 3.27
C THR A 128 -1.12 10.81 2.19
N ARG A 129 -0.78 10.50 0.94
CA ARG A 129 -1.76 10.27 -0.14
C ARG A 129 -2.75 9.15 0.17
N ILE A 130 -2.28 8.03 0.73
CA ILE A 130 -3.16 6.92 1.12
C ILE A 130 -4.11 7.39 2.23
N ILE A 131 -3.61 8.10 3.24
CA ILE A 131 -4.42 8.61 4.35
C ILE A 131 -5.42 9.66 3.89
N VAL A 132 -5.04 10.61 3.05
CA VAL A 132 -5.96 11.60 2.48
C VAL A 132 -7.09 10.93 1.70
N LYS A 133 -6.77 9.91 0.89
CA LYS A 133 -7.77 9.15 0.13
C LYS A 133 -8.72 8.32 0.99
N THR A 134 -8.26 7.82 2.14
CA THR A 134 -9.00 6.84 2.95
C THR A 134 -9.54 7.41 4.26
N GLY A 135 -9.10 8.61 4.65
CA GLY A 135 -9.47 9.30 5.87
C GLY A 135 -9.28 8.45 7.12
N ALA A 136 -10.32 8.43 7.95
CA ALA A 136 -10.31 7.73 9.23
C ALA A 136 -10.13 6.22 9.09
N ALA A 137 -10.57 5.61 7.99
CA ALA A 137 -10.46 4.17 7.76
C ALA A 137 -9.00 3.75 7.62
N GLY A 138 -8.23 4.40 6.74
CA GLY A 138 -6.81 4.09 6.58
C GLY A 138 -5.98 4.46 7.79
N THR A 139 -6.33 5.55 8.50
CA THR A 139 -5.62 5.95 9.73
C THR A 139 -5.77 4.89 10.82
N LYS A 140 -6.99 4.39 11.03
CA LYS A 140 -7.25 3.32 12.01
C LYS A 140 -6.59 2.00 11.61
N GLU A 141 -6.61 1.67 10.33
CA GLU A 141 -5.92 0.48 9.82
C GLU A 141 -4.42 0.54 10.10
N ALA A 142 -3.78 1.68 9.81
CA ALA A 142 -2.37 1.90 10.13
C ALA A 142 -2.07 1.79 11.63
N LEU A 143 -2.92 2.36 12.49
CA LEU A 143 -2.78 2.23 13.95
C LEU A 143 -2.83 0.76 14.40
N ASN A 144 -3.77 -0.02 13.87
CA ASN A 144 -3.85 -1.46 14.15
C ASN A 144 -2.60 -2.21 13.66
N MET A 145 -2.07 -1.89 12.47
CA MET A 145 -0.80 -2.45 11.98
C MET A 145 0.39 -2.10 12.89
N MET A 146 0.39 -0.91 13.48
CA MET A 146 1.39 -0.44 14.45
C MET A 146 1.19 -1.03 15.85
N GLY A 147 0.19 -1.91 16.05
CA GLY A 147 -0.12 -2.55 17.33
C GLY A 147 -1.01 -1.73 18.27
N ILE A 148 -1.50 -0.57 17.84
CA ILE A 148 -2.42 0.27 18.62
C ILE A 148 -3.85 -0.16 18.29
N LYS A 149 -4.47 -0.89 19.23
CA LYS A 149 -5.82 -1.44 19.05
C LYS A 149 -6.87 -0.32 18.97
N VAL A 150 -7.48 -0.17 17.79
CA VAL A 150 -8.59 0.77 17.56
C VAL A 150 -9.75 0.08 16.84
N ARG A 151 -10.97 0.42 17.24
CA ARG A 151 -12.19 -0.09 16.59
C ARG A 151 -12.32 0.38 15.15
N LYS A 152 -13.04 -0.37 14.32
CA LYS A 152 -13.44 0.02 12.96
C LYS A 152 -14.18 1.38 12.95
N PRO A 153 -14.16 2.13 11.82
CA PRO A 153 -15.03 3.30 11.64
C PRO A 153 -16.51 2.94 11.89
N ARG A 154 -17.31 3.92 12.30
CA ARG A 154 -18.78 3.72 12.37
C ARG A 154 -19.38 4.00 10.99
N LEU A 155 -20.51 3.35 10.69
CA LEU A 155 -21.37 3.72 9.57
C LEU A 155 -21.68 5.23 9.60
N PRO A 156 -21.77 5.91 8.43
CA PRO A 156 -21.79 5.35 7.07
C PRO A 156 -20.39 5.10 6.46
N LEU A 157 -19.29 5.34 7.17
CA LEU A 157 -17.94 5.15 6.62
C LEU A 157 -17.65 3.69 6.22
N GLU A 158 -18.38 2.71 6.76
CA GLU A 158 -18.28 1.31 6.35
C GLU A 158 -19.08 0.98 5.05
N ILE A 159 -20.01 1.84 4.60
CA ILE A 159 -20.68 1.66 3.31
C ILE A 159 -19.73 2.14 2.21
N GLY A 160 -18.94 1.21 1.66
CA GLY A 160 -18.00 1.49 0.58
C GLY A 160 -16.63 2.02 0.99
N GLY A 161 -16.36 2.22 2.30
CA GLY A 161 -15.13 2.84 2.83
C GLY A 161 -14.17 1.92 3.60
N SER A 162 -14.16 0.61 3.32
CA SER A 162 -13.03 -0.25 3.69
C SER A 162 -11.83 0.10 2.81
N ILE A 163 -10.65 0.34 3.40
CA ILE A 163 -9.40 0.45 2.63
C ILE A 163 -9.24 -0.81 1.75
N SER A 164 -9.01 -0.63 0.44
CA SER A 164 -8.86 -1.78 -0.46
C SER A 164 -7.67 -2.64 -0.03
N HIS A 165 -7.71 -3.95 -0.31
CA HIS A 165 -6.57 -4.83 0.01
C HIS A 165 -5.25 -4.34 -0.59
N GLU A 166 -5.32 -3.75 -1.78
CA GLU A 166 -4.17 -3.11 -2.43
C GLU A 166 -3.64 -1.93 -1.61
N LEU A 167 -4.48 -0.95 -1.28
CA LEU A 167 -4.08 0.22 -0.49
C LEU A 167 -3.61 -0.15 0.92
N ARG A 168 -4.25 -1.15 1.54
CA ARG A 168 -3.86 -1.70 2.83
C ARG A 168 -2.44 -2.24 2.78
N SER A 169 -2.13 -2.99 1.73
CA SER A 169 -0.81 -3.60 1.54
C SER A 169 0.24 -2.56 1.21
N GLU A 170 -0.09 -1.57 0.37
CA GLU A 170 0.80 -0.44 0.11
C GLU A 170 1.09 0.36 1.39
N LEU A 171 0.07 0.62 2.21
CA LEU A 171 0.21 1.34 3.47
C LEU A 171 1.15 0.61 4.43
N ARG A 172 0.96 -0.71 4.59
CA ARG A 172 1.83 -1.55 5.41
C ARG A 172 3.29 -1.50 4.94
N LEU A 173 3.53 -1.66 3.63
CA LEU A 173 4.88 -1.60 3.06
C LEU A 173 5.56 -0.26 3.34
N GLU A 174 4.83 0.85 3.19
CA GLU A 174 5.40 2.17 3.49
C GLU A 174 5.69 2.35 4.98
N LEU A 175 4.79 1.88 5.87
CA LEU A 175 4.98 1.94 7.32
C LEU A 175 6.19 1.12 7.79
N GLU A 176 6.41 -0.05 7.21
CA GLU A 176 7.60 -0.86 7.48
C GLU A 176 8.88 -0.18 6.97
N ARG A 177 8.83 0.40 5.77
CA ARG A 177 9.97 1.14 5.20
C ARG A 177 10.44 2.29 6.10
N ILE A 178 9.51 2.96 6.80
CA ILE A 178 9.83 4.03 7.74
C ILE A 178 9.95 3.54 9.20
N GLY A 179 9.94 2.22 9.43
CA GLY A 179 10.13 1.62 10.76
C GLY A 179 8.96 1.78 11.73
N LYS A 180 7.76 2.13 11.26
CA LYS A 180 6.54 2.25 12.08
C LYS A 180 5.89 0.91 12.37
N VAL A 181 6.07 -0.06 11.49
CA VAL A 181 5.61 -1.44 11.65
C VAL A 181 6.84 -2.33 11.64
N LYS A 182 6.93 -3.26 12.60
CA LYS A 182 8.03 -4.23 12.64
C LYS A 182 7.89 -5.20 11.48
N ILE A 183 8.97 -5.40 10.75
CA ILE A 183 9.10 -6.53 9.84
C ILE A 183 9.36 -7.74 10.73
N GLU A 184 8.35 -8.60 10.92
CA GLU A 184 8.54 -9.87 11.58
C GLU A 184 8.85 -10.92 10.51
N PRO A 185 10.10 -11.41 10.41
CA PRO A 185 10.41 -12.57 9.60
C PRO A 185 9.82 -13.79 10.29
N ILE A 186 8.62 -14.21 9.88
CA ILE A 186 8.04 -15.46 10.36
C ILE A 186 8.73 -16.58 9.58
N VAL A 187 9.84 -17.09 10.11
CA VAL A 187 10.28 -18.44 9.77
C VAL A 187 10.44 -19.24 11.04
N ALA A 188 9.29 -19.71 11.52
CA ALA A 188 9.18 -21.13 11.83
C ALA A 188 8.14 -21.67 10.84
N LEU A 189 8.54 -22.64 10.01
CA LEU A 189 7.56 -23.47 9.30
C LEU A 189 6.59 -23.99 10.37
N PRO A 190 5.27 -23.72 10.28
CA PRO A 190 4.34 -24.01 11.36
C PRO A 190 4.35 -25.49 11.72
N GLU A 191 4.31 -25.81 13.02
CA GLU A 191 4.32 -27.20 13.47
C GLU A 191 3.03 -27.95 13.11
N GLU A 192 1.92 -27.24 12.90
CA GLU A 192 0.63 -27.81 12.50
C GLU A 192 -0.08 -26.98 11.42
N PRO A 193 -0.57 -27.61 10.33
CA PRO A 193 -1.24 -26.91 9.23
C PRO A 193 -2.73 -26.64 9.51
N ALA A 194 -3.19 -25.42 9.19
CA ALA A 194 -4.60 -25.03 9.15
C ALA A 194 -5.20 -25.28 7.74
N LYS A 195 -6.49 -25.66 7.70
CA LYS A 195 -7.24 -26.12 6.51
C LYS A 195 -7.51 -25.00 5.50
N ILE A 196 -7.35 -25.25 4.19
CA ILE A 196 -8.06 -24.61 3.05
C ILE A 196 -7.85 -25.41 1.73
N GLU A 197 -8.84 -25.31 0.84
CA GLU A 197 -9.09 -26.11 -0.38
C GLU A 197 -8.48 -25.53 -1.70
N GLU A 198 -8.45 -26.40 -2.73
CA GLU A 198 -7.70 -26.45 -4.00
C GLU A 198 -7.37 -25.17 -4.80
N ARG A 199 -6.07 -24.97 -5.14
CA ARG A 199 -5.58 -23.92 -6.07
C ARG A 199 -4.38 -24.29 -7.00
N PHE A 200 -3.91 -25.54 -7.09
CA PHE A 200 -2.67 -25.88 -7.84
C PHE A 200 -2.74 -27.07 -8.83
N GLY A 201 -3.91 -27.34 -9.42
CA GLY A 201 -4.11 -28.51 -10.29
C GLY A 201 -3.25 -28.63 -11.55
N GLN A 202 -2.54 -27.56 -11.95
CA GLN A 202 -1.67 -27.58 -13.14
C GLN A 202 -0.32 -28.28 -12.89
N VAL A 203 0.14 -28.37 -11.63
CA VAL A 203 1.49 -28.83 -11.28
C VAL A 203 1.51 -30.21 -10.61
N ASP A 204 0.43 -31.00 -10.68
CA ASP A 204 0.25 -32.28 -9.95
C ASP A 204 0.50 -32.18 -8.44
N VAL A 205 0.31 -30.99 -7.87
CA VAL A 205 0.34 -30.77 -6.42
C VAL A 205 -1.09 -30.74 -5.93
N THR A 206 -1.52 -31.82 -5.26
CA THR A 206 -2.88 -31.93 -4.70
C THR A 206 -2.99 -31.16 -3.40
N ALA A 207 -4.22 -30.78 -3.01
CA ALA A 207 -4.48 -30.14 -1.72
C ALA A 207 -4.00 -31.00 -0.53
N GLU A 208 -4.09 -32.33 -0.65
CA GLU A 208 -3.62 -33.28 0.36
C GLU A 208 -2.09 -33.21 0.54
N THR A 209 -1.34 -33.12 -0.57
CA THR A 209 0.13 -32.96 -0.56
C THR A 209 0.56 -31.63 0.05
N ILE A 210 -0.22 -30.56 -0.15
CA ILE A 210 0.03 -29.22 0.45
C ILE A 210 -0.08 -29.30 1.98
N LEU A 211 -1.13 -29.96 2.47
CA LEU A 211 -1.43 -30.09 3.90
C LEU A 211 -0.43 -30.98 4.63
N GLN A 212 -0.03 -32.11 4.02
CA GLN A 212 0.92 -33.05 4.64
C GLN A 212 2.34 -32.50 4.76
N ASN A 213 2.74 -31.55 3.90
CA ASN A 213 4.13 -31.11 3.77
C ASN A 213 4.41 -29.65 4.20
N LYS A 214 3.45 -28.97 4.86
CA LYS A 214 3.64 -27.61 5.41
C LYS A 214 4.08 -26.57 4.36
N LEU A 215 3.47 -26.62 3.19
CA LEU A 215 3.82 -25.71 2.08
C LEU A 215 3.27 -24.32 2.33
N LEU A 216 4.06 -23.27 2.04
CA LEU A 216 3.63 -21.89 2.22
C LEU A 216 2.90 -21.43 0.95
N VAL A 217 1.64 -21.05 1.08
CA VAL A 217 0.79 -20.59 -0.02
C VAL A 217 0.52 -19.10 0.11
N GLY A 218 0.70 -18.35 -0.97
CA GLY A 218 0.52 -16.90 -0.98
C GLY A 218 -0.18 -16.38 -2.21
N GLU A 219 -1.02 -15.37 -2.03
CA GLU A 219 -1.74 -14.70 -3.12
C GLU A 219 -1.49 -13.19 -3.14
N GLY A 220 -1.14 -12.69 -4.31
CA GLY A 220 -0.85 -11.29 -4.58
C GLY A 220 -1.69 -10.73 -5.72
N PHE A 221 -2.36 -9.61 -5.52
CA PHE A 221 -3.11 -8.87 -6.53
C PHE A 221 -2.73 -7.38 -6.51
N PHE A 222 -2.44 -6.79 -7.68
CA PHE A 222 -2.15 -5.36 -7.83
C PHE A 222 -2.63 -4.83 -9.19
N GLY A 223 -2.99 -3.54 -9.25
CA GLY A 223 -3.35 -2.88 -10.51
C GLY A 223 -4.84 -2.74 -10.80
N GLY A 224 -5.71 -3.16 -9.86
CA GLY A 224 -7.17 -3.03 -9.97
C GLY A 224 -7.73 -3.64 -11.25
N ASP A 225 -8.66 -2.94 -11.89
CA ASP A 225 -9.41 -3.44 -13.05
C ASP A 225 -8.75 -3.10 -14.40
N ARG A 226 -7.50 -2.63 -14.38
CA ARG A 226 -6.76 -2.27 -15.59
C ARG A 226 -6.12 -3.49 -16.23
N PRO A 227 -5.94 -3.53 -17.56
CA PRO A 227 -5.23 -4.63 -18.22
C PRO A 227 -3.82 -4.90 -17.67
N GLU A 228 -3.14 -3.89 -17.14
CA GLU A 228 -1.82 -4.05 -16.51
C GLU A 228 -1.84 -4.74 -15.14
N MET A 229 -3.01 -5.16 -14.65
CA MET A 229 -3.14 -5.86 -13.38
C MET A 229 -2.27 -7.12 -13.32
N ALA A 230 -1.82 -7.45 -12.12
CA ALA A 230 -1.05 -8.65 -11.83
C ALA A 230 -1.75 -9.45 -10.75
N HIS A 231 -1.93 -10.75 -11.01
CA HIS A 231 -2.40 -11.70 -10.01
C HIS A 231 -1.42 -12.88 -9.95
N ILE A 232 -0.82 -13.06 -8.77
CA ILE A 232 0.20 -14.04 -8.47
C ILE A 232 -0.37 -15.00 -7.42
N ASP A 233 -0.46 -16.27 -7.76
CA ASP A 233 -0.57 -17.33 -6.75
C ASP A 233 0.80 -17.99 -6.67
N LEU A 234 1.32 -18.21 -5.46
CA LEU A 234 2.60 -18.87 -5.29
C LEU A 234 2.61 -19.92 -4.20
N LEU A 235 3.55 -20.83 -4.37
CA LEU A 235 3.88 -21.92 -3.47
C LEU A 235 5.37 -21.83 -3.13
N ILE A 236 5.72 -21.87 -1.85
CA ILE A 236 7.11 -21.92 -1.38
C ILE A 236 7.27 -23.21 -0.57
N GLY A 237 8.35 -23.94 -0.82
CA GLY A 237 8.69 -25.14 -0.07
C GLY A 237 10.10 -25.63 -0.34
N PRO A 238 10.54 -26.68 0.36
CA PRO A 238 11.88 -27.21 0.24
C PRO A 238 12.10 -27.94 -1.09
N LYS A 239 13.36 -27.92 -1.57
CA LYS A 239 13.82 -28.54 -2.82
C LYS A 239 13.72 -30.06 -2.83
N ASP A 240 13.85 -30.69 -1.68
CA ASP A 240 13.75 -32.13 -1.48
C ASP A 240 12.32 -32.57 -1.09
N GLY A 241 11.35 -31.64 -1.10
CA GLY A 241 9.95 -31.91 -0.84
C GLY A 241 9.06 -31.85 -2.09
N PRO A 242 7.72 -31.90 -1.91
CA PRO A 242 6.78 -31.92 -3.03
C PRO A 242 6.84 -30.69 -3.94
N VAL A 243 7.22 -29.51 -3.39
CA VAL A 243 7.40 -28.30 -4.20
C VAL A 243 8.62 -28.43 -5.10
N GLY A 244 9.72 -29.01 -4.59
CA GLY A 244 10.90 -29.31 -5.39
C GLY A 244 10.61 -30.32 -6.51
N GLU A 245 9.84 -31.36 -6.23
CA GLU A 245 9.41 -32.33 -7.25
C GLU A 245 8.53 -31.65 -8.33
N ALA A 246 7.54 -30.85 -7.91
CA ALA A 246 6.69 -30.10 -8.81
C ALA A 246 7.47 -29.08 -9.64
N PHE A 247 8.46 -28.40 -9.02
CA PHE A 247 9.36 -27.48 -9.68
C PHE A 247 10.19 -28.19 -10.75
N ALA A 248 10.79 -29.34 -10.42
CA ALA A 248 11.60 -30.13 -11.34
C ALA A 248 10.75 -30.64 -12.52
N LYS A 249 9.54 -31.15 -12.26
CA LYS A 249 8.58 -31.57 -13.30
C LYS A 249 8.20 -30.42 -14.23
N ALA A 250 7.89 -29.25 -13.67
CA ALA A 250 7.55 -28.07 -14.44
C ALA A 250 8.72 -27.59 -15.31
N LEU A 251 9.94 -27.57 -14.77
CA LEU A 251 11.13 -27.15 -15.50
C LEU A 251 11.54 -28.13 -16.60
N ALA A 252 11.44 -29.42 -16.32
CA ALA A 252 11.76 -30.47 -17.30
C ALA A 252 10.66 -30.63 -18.37
N MET A 253 9.55 -29.90 -18.23
CA MET A 253 8.33 -30.07 -19.04
C MET A 253 7.88 -31.55 -19.11
N VAL A 254 8.18 -32.33 -18.06
CA VAL A 254 7.93 -33.77 -18.00
C VAL A 254 6.47 -33.97 -17.59
N LYS A 255 5.58 -34.30 -18.54
CA LYS A 255 4.21 -34.80 -18.28
C LYS A 255 3.63 -35.66 -19.40
N ASP A 256 2.63 -36.46 -19.01
CA ASP A 256 1.88 -37.45 -19.80
C ASP A 256 1.04 -36.89 -20.97
N ASP A 257 0.79 -35.57 -21.03
CA ASP A 257 -0.06 -34.91 -22.04
C ASP A 257 0.55 -33.57 -22.55
N PRO A 258 1.11 -33.54 -23.77
CA PRO A 258 1.71 -32.35 -24.38
C PRO A 258 0.76 -31.17 -24.61
N SER A 259 -0.56 -31.40 -24.68
CA SER A 259 -1.55 -30.37 -25.01
C SER A 259 -1.80 -29.35 -23.89
N LYS A 260 -1.33 -29.62 -22.66
CA LYS A 260 -1.56 -28.79 -21.47
C LYS A 260 -0.51 -27.70 -21.23
N ILE A 261 0.59 -27.70 -21.98
CA ILE A 261 1.72 -26.76 -21.79
C ILE A 261 1.86 -25.76 -22.93
N GLU A 262 1.35 -26.08 -24.13
CA GLU A 262 1.40 -25.14 -25.26
C GLU A 262 0.76 -23.80 -24.83
N GLY A 263 1.51 -22.70 -24.97
CA GLY A 263 1.07 -21.36 -24.53
C GLY A 263 1.11 -21.11 -23.02
N HIS A 264 1.55 -22.05 -22.20
CA HIS A 264 1.72 -21.92 -20.74
C HIS A 264 3.13 -22.30 -20.28
N GLU A 265 4.13 -22.09 -21.14
CA GLU A 265 5.49 -22.56 -20.92
C GLU A 265 6.08 -21.99 -19.63
N PRO A 266 6.48 -22.84 -18.68
CA PRO A 266 7.16 -22.40 -17.47
C PRO A 266 8.50 -21.75 -17.78
N LEU A 267 8.89 -20.74 -17.00
CA LEU A 267 10.19 -20.08 -17.14
C LEU A 267 10.84 -19.83 -15.79
N LEU A 268 12.17 -19.85 -15.73
CA LEU A 268 12.88 -19.42 -14.53
C LEU A 268 12.81 -17.90 -14.37
N ALA A 269 12.67 -17.41 -13.13
CA ALA A 269 12.80 -16.01 -12.83
C ALA A 269 14.27 -15.61 -12.88
N LEU A 270 14.62 -14.80 -13.88
CA LEU A 270 15.99 -14.33 -14.11
C LEU A 270 16.08 -12.84 -13.76
N LEU A 271 17.13 -12.46 -13.04
CA LEU A 271 17.45 -11.06 -12.77
C LEU A 271 18.09 -10.41 -14.00
N GLU A 272 19.12 -11.07 -14.52
CA GLU A 272 19.80 -10.76 -15.77
C GLU A 272 19.95 -12.04 -16.61
N THR A 273 20.39 -11.90 -17.86
CA THR A 273 20.61 -13.05 -18.74
C THR A 273 21.55 -14.05 -18.06
N ASN A 274 21.09 -15.28 -17.86
CA ASN A 274 21.79 -16.38 -17.17
C ASN A 274 21.95 -16.23 -15.65
N GLU A 275 21.27 -15.28 -15.00
CA GLU A 275 21.31 -15.11 -13.55
C GLU A 275 19.94 -15.41 -12.93
N ALA A 276 19.74 -16.67 -12.51
CA ALA A 276 18.54 -17.08 -11.77
C ALA A 276 18.55 -16.52 -10.34
N VAL A 277 17.38 -16.10 -9.86
CA VAL A 277 17.23 -15.64 -8.48
C VAL A 277 17.30 -16.79 -7.47
N LYS A 278 17.62 -16.45 -6.22
CA LYS A 278 17.57 -17.36 -5.08
C LYS A 278 16.53 -16.85 -4.06
N PRO A 279 15.64 -17.72 -3.51
CA PRO A 279 15.40 -19.10 -3.93
C PRO A 279 15.01 -19.22 -5.40
N GLU A 280 15.35 -20.34 -6.05
CA GLU A 280 15.00 -20.54 -7.45
C GLU A 280 13.48 -20.45 -7.62
N THR A 281 13.06 -19.57 -8.52
CA THR A 281 11.65 -19.31 -8.78
C THR A 281 11.31 -19.68 -10.20
N ILE A 282 10.27 -20.50 -10.38
CA ILE A 282 9.68 -20.77 -11.70
C ILE A 282 8.37 -19.99 -11.82
N LEU A 283 8.16 -19.34 -12.96
CA LEU A 283 6.91 -18.69 -13.31
C LEU A 283 6.10 -19.60 -14.24
N ILE A 284 4.81 -19.71 -13.98
CA ILE A 284 3.86 -20.46 -14.82
C ILE A 284 2.74 -19.49 -15.27
N PRO A 285 2.62 -19.18 -16.57
CA PRO A 285 1.53 -18.32 -17.06
C PRO A 285 0.15 -18.95 -16.79
N LYS A 286 -0.78 -18.22 -16.18
CA LYS A 286 -2.18 -18.68 -16.04
C LYS A 286 -3.02 -18.52 -17.31
N VAL A 287 -2.55 -17.68 -18.23
CA VAL A 287 -3.26 -17.35 -19.48
C VAL A 287 -2.46 -17.85 -20.65
N PHE A 288 -3.16 -18.48 -21.59
CA PHE A 288 -2.57 -19.01 -22.81
C PHE A 288 -1.95 -17.88 -23.64
N ILE A 289 -0.65 -18.00 -23.91
CA ILE A 289 0.15 -17.09 -24.72
C ILE A 289 -0.09 -17.41 -26.21
N ARG A 290 -0.82 -16.54 -26.90
CA ARG A 290 -1.21 -16.74 -28.32
C ARG A 290 -0.23 -16.18 -29.33
N ASN A 291 0.63 -15.23 -28.92
CA ASN A 291 1.50 -14.51 -29.86
C ASN A 291 2.74 -13.93 -29.17
N LEU A 292 3.72 -13.54 -29.99
CA LEU A 292 5.00 -12.96 -29.54
C LEU A 292 4.84 -11.69 -28.69
N ARG A 293 3.77 -10.90 -28.89
CA ARG A 293 3.52 -9.72 -28.05
C ARG A 293 3.23 -10.14 -26.62
N GLN A 294 2.32 -11.09 -26.43
CA GLN A 294 1.99 -11.63 -25.11
C GLN A 294 3.19 -12.32 -24.47
N ALA A 295 3.92 -13.13 -25.25
CA ALA A 295 5.17 -13.77 -24.83
C ALA A 295 6.18 -12.73 -24.33
N SER A 296 6.38 -11.62 -25.07
CA SER A 296 7.32 -10.56 -24.70
C SER A 296 6.97 -9.83 -23.40
N MET A 297 5.71 -9.88 -22.96
CA MET A 297 5.27 -9.32 -21.68
C MET A 297 5.60 -10.28 -20.53
N VAL A 298 5.36 -11.57 -20.73
CA VAL A 298 5.68 -12.60 -19.73
C VAL A 298 7.19 -12.78 -19.59
N PHE A 299 7.90 -12.99 -20.69
CA PHE A 299 9.36 -13.21 -20.74
C PHE A 299 10.21 -11.94 -20.56
N GLY A 300 9.58 -10.81 -20.22
CA GLY A 300 10.29 -9.56 -20.01
C GLY A 300 9.86 -8.90 -18.70
N PRO A 301 8.92 -7.95 -18.72
CA PRO A 301 8.55 -7.20 -17.53
C PRO A 301 8.00 -8.07 -16.39
N VAL A 302 7.27 -9.16 -16.68
CA VAL A 302 6.76 -10.05 -15.62
C VAL A 302 7.90 -10.82 -14.97
N GLN A 303 8.72 -11.53 -15.76
CA GLN A 303 9.89 -12.27 -15.28
C GLN A 303 10.80 -11.39 -14.42
N ALA A 304 11.18 -10.21 -14.92
CA ALA A 304 12.00 -9.26 -14.19
C ALA A 304 11.32 -8.74 -12.92
N GLY A 305 9.99 -8.53 -12.96
CA GLY A 305 9.20 -8.08 -11.82
C GLY A 305 9.19 -9.10 -10.69
N VAL A 306 8.95 -10.37 -11.01
CA VAL A 306 8.99 -11.50 -10.06
C VAL A 306 10.40 -11.69 -9.52
N ALA A 307 11.42 -11.72 -10.38
CA ALA A 307 12.82 -11.84 -9.97
C ALA A 307 13.22 -10.74 -8.98
N LYS A 308 12.90 -9.48 -9.29
CA LYS A 308 13.20 -8.34 -8.40
C LYS A 308 12.44 -8.41 -7.08
N ALA A 309 11.23 -8.97 -7.08
CA ALA A 309 10.44 -9.15 -5.86
C ALA A 309 11.05 -10.21 -4.94
N VAL A 310 11.48 -11.36 -5.47
CA VAL A 310 12.11 -12.43 -4.70
C VAL A 310 13.37 -11.91 -3.99
N ILE A 311 14.26 -11.25 -4.74
CA ILE A 311 15.49 -10.65 -4.17
C ILE A 311 15.15 -9.61 -3.11
N GLN A 312 14.13 -8.78 -3.36
CA GLN A 312 13.68 -7.79 -2.39
C GLN A 312 13.21 -8.47 -1.10
N CYS A 313 12.45 -9.56 -1.19
CA CYS A 313 11.99 -10.32 -0.03
C CYS A 313 13.13 -10.97 0.76
N VAL A 314 14.21 -11.41 0.09
CA VAL A 314 15.41 -11.89 0.77
C VAL A 314 16.10 -10.73 1.50
N LYS A 315 16.33 -9.62 0.80
CA LYS A 315 16.97 -8.41 1.36
C LYS A 315 16.21 -7.83 2.56
N ASP A 316 14.89 -7.85 2.51
CA ASP A 316 14.01 -7.34 3.58
C ASP A 316 13.86 -8.36 4.72
N GLY A 317 14.43 -9.55 4.59
CA GLY A 317 14.41 -10.61 5.61
C GLY A 317 13.14 -11.46 5.63
N PHE A 318 12.15 -11.19 4.77
CA PHE A 318 10.96 -12.03 4.64
C PHE A 318 11.30 -13.47 4.22
N LEU A 319 12.33 -13.63 3.38
CA LEU A 319 12.93 -14.92 3.06
C LEU A 319 14.33 -14.97 3.67
N PRO A 320 14.57 -15.73 4.76
CA PRO A 320 15.88 -15.74 5.40
C PRO A 320 16.97 -16.26 4.47
N GLU A 321 18.09 -15.54 4.39
CA GLU A 321 19.25 -15.89 3.55
C GLU A 321 19.72 -17.34 3.78
N LYS A 322 19.64 -17.85 5.01
CA LYS A 322 20.05 -19.23 5.33
C LYS A 322 19.25 -20.32 4.58
N TYR A 323 18.03 -20.03 4.13
CA TYR A 323 17.15 -21.02 3.49
C TYR A 323 17.04 -20.83 1.97
N VAL A 324 17.68 -19.80 1.40
CA VAL A 324 17.50 -19.50 -0.04
C VAL A 324 18.04 -20.58 -0.96
N ASN A 325 18.96 -21.41 -0.48
CA ASN A 325 19.48 -22.54 -1.24
C ASN A 325 18.65 -23.80 -1.09
N ASP A 326 17.82 -23.89 -0.06
CA ASP A 326 17.03 -25.08 0.29
C ASP A 326 15.58 -24.95 -0.20
N LEU A 327 15.12 -23.73 -0.47
CA LEU A 327 13.76 -23.45 -0.93
C LEU A 327 13.68 -23.31 -2.45
N VAL A 328 12.48 -23.55 -2.97
CA VAL A 328 12.04 -23.19 -4.33
C VAL A 328 10.69 -22.48 -4.27
N ILE A 329 10.43 -21.66 -5.27
CA ILE A 329 9.16 -20.93 -5.42
C ILE A 329 8.54 -21.31 -6.77
N ILE A 330 7.26 -21.67 -6.75
CA ILE A 330 6.44 -21.80 -7.96
C ILE A 330 5.45 -20.64 -7.97
N ALA A 331 5.54 -19.75 -8.95
CA ALA A 331 4.69 -18.58 -9.08
C ALA A 331 3.80 -18.70 -10.32
N SER A 332 2.50 -18.95 -10.12
CA SER A 332 1.51 -18.87 -11.19
C SER A 332 1.09 -17.42 -11.41
N VAL A 333 1.33 -16.91 -12.63
CA VAL A 333 1.19 -15.50 -12.95
C VAL A 333 0.12 -15.25 -13.99
N PHE A 334 -0.83 -14.40 -13.65
CA PHE A 334 -1.81 -13.87 -14.59
C PHE A 334 -1.35 -12.55 -15.20
N VAL A 335 -1.41 -12.46 -16.52
CA VAL A 335 -1.22 -11.22 -17.28
C VAL A 335 -2.40 -11.09 -18.22
N HIS A 336 -3.09 -9.95 -18.18
CA HIS A 336 -4.22 -9.73 -19.06
C HIS A 336 -3.76 -9.69 -20.54
N PRO A 337 -4.46 -10.36 -21.48
CA PRO A 337 -4.11 -10.35 -22.91
C PRO A 337 -3.97 -8.95 -23.53
N HIS A 338 -4.74 -7.98 -23.03
CA HIS A 338 -4.75 -6.58 -23.49
C HIS A 338 -3.75 -5.67 -22.76
N ALA A 339 -2.88 -6.20 -21.89
CA ALA A 339 -1.85 -5.38 -21.27
C ALA A 339 -0.92 -4.79 -22.35
N VAL A 340 -0.70 -3.48 -22.30
CA VAL A 340 0.15 -2.78 -23.28
C VAL A 340 1.36 -2.13 -22.61
N SER A 341 1.24 -1.70 -21.36
CA SER A 341 2.33 -1.02 -20.67
C SER A 341 3.30 -2.00 -20.00
N ARG A 342 4.45 -2.22 -20.63
CA ARG A 342 5.55 -3.06 -20.09
C ARG A 342 5.97 -2.61 -18.68
N ASN A 343 6.15 -1.31 -18.47
CA ASN A 343 6.58 -0.77 -17.18
C ASN A 343 5.55 -1.04 -16.07
N ARG A 344 4.26 -0.80 -16.35
CA ARG A 344 3.20 -1.07 -15.37
C ARG A 344 3.07 -2.55 -15.05
N VAL A 345 3.15 -3.41 -16.06
CA VAL A 345 3.18 -4.87 -15.87
C VAL A 345 4.35 -5.27 -14.96
N TYR A 346 5.55 -4.72 -15.18
CA TYR A 346 6.70 -4.95 -14.30
C TYR A 346 6.44 -4.51 -12.86
N VAL A 347 5.97 -3.27 -12.66
CA VAL A 347 5.72 -2.71 -11.32
C VAL A 347 4.65 -3.51 -10.58
N ASN A 348 3.55 -3.86 -11.26
CA ASN A 348 2.43 -4.56 -10.65
C ASN A 348 2.80 -6.00 -10.31
N ASN A 349 3.51 -6.72 -11.20
CA ASN A 349 3.99 -8.08 -10.91
C ASN A 349 5.01 -8.10 -9.77
N ARG A 350 5.92 -7.12 -9.71
CA ARG A 350 6.84 -6.97 -8.58
C ARG A 350 6.07 -6.80 -7.27
N LYS A 351 5.10 -5.87 -7.21
CA LYS A 351 4.31 -5.61 -6.00
C LYS A 351 3.44 -6.80 -5.59
N ALA A 352 2.77 -7.43 -6.56
CA ALA A 352 1.95 -8.62 -6.33
C ALA A 352 2.80 -9.78 -5.80
N THR A 353 3.99 -10.01 -6.37
CA THR A 353 4.88 -11.09 -5.91
C THR A 353 5.38 -10.84 -4.49
N VAL A 354 5.82 -9.61 -4.15
CA VAL A 354 6.21 -9.27 -2.77
C VAL A 354 5.04 -9.55 -1.82
N MET A 355 3.82 -9.15 -2.19
CA MET A 355 2.64 -9.40 -1.35
C MET A 355 2.34 -10.89 -1.20
N ALA A 356 2.44 -11.66 -2.28
CA ALA A 356 2.20 -13.10 -2.25
C ALA A 356 3.23 -13.81 -1.36
N ILE A 357 4.53 -13.51 -1.49
CA ILE A 357 5.58 -14.12 -0.67
C ILE A 357 5.33 -13.80 0.79
N ARG A 358 5.00 -12.55 1.10
CA ARG A 358 4.73 -12.13 2.46
C ARG A 358 3.52 -12.81 3.06
N LYS A 359 2.41 -12.93 2.33
CA LYS A 359 1.25 -13.67 2.83
C LYS A 359 1.56 -15.13 3.09
N ALA A 360 2.36 -15.75 2.22
CA ALA A 360 2.82 -17.12 2.40
C ALA A 360 3.65 -17.29 3.68
N VAL A 361 4.65 -16.43 3.87
CA VAL A 361 5.55 -16.43 5.03
C VAL A 361 4.81 -16.04 6.32
N GLU A 362 3.93 -15.03 6.27
CA GLU A 362 3.16 -14.55 7.42
C GLU A 362 1.93 -15.42 7.74
N ASN A 363 1.70 -16.51 6.97
CA ASN A 363 0.51 -17.37 7.06
C ASN A 363 -0.81 -16.58 7.06
N LYS A 364 -0.98 -15.70 6.07
CA LYS A 364 -2.15 -14.81 5.94
C LYS A 364 -2.97 -15.09 4.68
N PRO A 365 -4.31 -14.93 4.73
CA PRO A 365 -5.10 -14.40 5.85
C PRO A 365 -5.27 -15.39 7.00
N ASP A 366 -5.29 -14.88 8.24
CA ASP A 366 -5.66 -15.67 9.42
C ASP A 366 -7.20 -15.80 9.55
N LEU A 367 -7.66 -16.70 10.42
CA LEU A 367 -9.10 -16.97 10.61
C LEU A 367 -9.85 -15.73 11.11
N ASP A 368 -9.25 -14.96 12.01
CA ASP A 368 -9.84 -13.72 12.53
C ASP A 368 -10.10 -12.71 11.42
N PHE A 369 -9.13 -12.54 10.51
CA PHE A 369 -9.29 -11.72 9.32
C PHE A 369 -10.40 -12.23 8.40
N LEU A 370 -10.50 -13.55 8.20
CA LEU A 370 -11.53 -14.14 7.34
C LEU A 370 -12.94 -13.96 7.91
N PHE A 371 -13.12 -14.08 9.23
CA PHE A 371 -14.42 -13.82 9.88
C PHE A 371 -14.84 -12.35 9.80
N GLU A 372 -13.86 -11.46 9.82
CA GLU A 372 -14.10 -10.02 9.81
C GLU A 372 -14.20 -9.39 8.41
N SER A 373 -13.76 -10.09 7.36
CA SER A 373 -13.70 -9.55 6.00
C SER A 373 -15.02 -9.77 5.26
N PRO A 374 -15.67 -8.73 4.72
CA PRO A 374 -16.81 -8.92 3.83
C PRO A 374 -16.34 -9.66 2.57
N ALA A 375 -17.03 -10.73 2.18
CA ALA A 375 -16.73 -11.50 0.98
C ALA A 375 -16.89 -10.62 -0.27
N ARG A 376 -15.80 -10.05 -0.76
CA ARG A 376 -15.74 -9.26 -1.99
C ARG A 376 -14.73 -9.88 -2.93
N HIS A 377 -15.22 -10.42 -4.04
CA HIS A 377 -14.36 -10.92 -5.10
C HIS A 377 -13.95 -9.72 -5.99
N PRO A 378 -12.66 -9.57 -6.37
CA PRO A 378 -12.17 -8.40 -7.10
C PRO A 378 -12.95 -8.10 -8.39
N LEU A 379 -13.46 -9.15 -9.04
CA LEU A 379 -14.25 -9.05 -10.28
C LEU A 379 -15.78 -9.01 -10.08
N LYS A 380 -16.30 -8.99 -8.84
CA LYS A 380 -17.73 -9.26 -8.56
C LYS A 380 -18.57 -8.03 -8.21
N ASN A 381 -17.96 -6.84 -8.13
CA ASN A 381 -18.69 -5.60 -7.86
C ASN A 381 -18.30 -4.52 -8.87
N GLU A 382 -18.90 -4.57 -10.06
CA GLU A 382 -19.17 -3.35 -10.81
C GLU A 382 -20.67 -3.30 -11.14
N PRO A 383 -21.33 -2.13 -11.02
CA PRO A 383 -22.63 -1.87 -11.65
C PRO A 383 -22.54 -1.83 -13.18
#